data_AF-A0A452H0S8-F1
#
_entry.id   AF-A0A452H0S8-F1
#
_cell.length_a   1.000
_cell.length_b   1.000
_cell.length_c   1.000
_cell.angle_alpha   90.00
_cell.angle_beta   90.00
_cell.angle_gamma   90.00
#
_symmetry.space_group_name_H-M   'P 1'
#
loop_
_entity.id
_entity.type
_entity.pdbx_description
1 polymer ?
#
loop_
_entity_poly.entity_id
_entity_poly.type
_entity_poly.pdbx_seq_one_letter_code
_entity_poly.pdbx_strand_id
1 'polypeptide(L)'
;MEERGLAPKFDTTFENARPSKTHMALLELQRVGILKFLVSQNVDGLHVRSGFPRDKLAELHGNMFVEECVKCGKQYVRDAIVGSMGLKPTGRLCDASKARGLRACRGKLIDTILDWEDSLPDRDLSLADDACRKADLSVTLGTSLQIKPSGNLPLLTKRKGGKLVIVNLQATKHDRQADLRIHGYVDEVMTKLMKQLGLEIPEWTGPAVVESSELVKAGCRERKLCGPS
;
A
#
# COMPACT_ATOMS: atom_id res chain seq x y z
N MET A 1 24.43 -5.09 5.38
CA MET A 1 24.67 -5.74 4.08
C MET A 1 25.25 -4.70 3.11
N GLU A 2 24.58 -3.56 2.94
CA GLU A 2 25.07 -2.39 2.18
C GLU A 2 26.32 -1.74 2.79
N GLU A 3 26.39 -1.57 4.13
CA GLU A 3 27.60 -1.07 4.81
C GLU A 3 28.85 -1.93 4.57
N ARG A 4 28.66 -3.18 4.13
CA ARG A 4 29.73 -4.14 3.82
C ARG A 4 29.95 -4.31 2.32
N GLY A 5 29.30 -3.51 1.48
CA GLY A 5 29.40 -3.57 0.02
C GLY A 5 28.87 -4.86 -0.61
N LEU A 6 28.07 -5.65 0.13
CA LEU A 6 27.53 -6.91 -0.37
C LEU A 6 26.27 -6.66 -1.19
N ALA A 7 26.20 -7.28 -2.37
CA ALA A 7 25.03 -7.21 -3.22
C ALA A 7 23.81 -7.87 -2.52
N PRO A 8 22.62 -7.24 -2.58
CA PRO A 8 21.40 -7.86 -2.08
C PRO A 8 21.05 -9.10 -2.91
N LYS A 9 20.60 -10.15 -2.24
CA LYS A 9 20.10 -11.36 -2.89
C LYS A 9 18.58 -11.26 -3.04
N PHE A 10 18.07 -11.49 -4.24
CA PHE A 10 16.65 -11.60 -4.52
C PHE A 10 16.30 -13.05 -4.81
N ASP A 11 15.36 -13.62 -4.06
CA ASP A 11 14.90 -15.00 -4.25
C ASP A 11 13.69 -15.09 -5.21
N THR A 12 13.12 -13.96 -5.64
CA THR A 12 12.00 -13.88 -6.60
C THR A 12 12.06 -12.57 -7.40
N THR A 13 11.36 -12.52 -8.54
CA THR A 13 11.11 -11.28 -9.30
C THR A 13 9.84 -10.59 -8.81
N PHE A 14 9.65 -9.31 -9.12
CA PHE A 14 8.43 -8.57 -8.73
C PHE A 14 7.16 -9.22 -9.29
N GLU A 15 7.18 -9.73 -10.52
CA GLU A 15 6.04 -10.38 -11.16
C GLU A 15 5.67 -11.71 -10.51
N ASN A 16 6.66 -12.44 -10.00
CA ASN A 16 6.47 -13.75 -9.36
C ASN A 16 6.31 -13.65 -7.83
N ALA A 17 6.57 -12.48 -7.25
CA ALA A 17 6.35 -12.23 -5.83
C ALA A 17 4.87 -12.40 -5.47
N ARG A 18 4.63 -13.14 -4.38
CA ARG A 18 3.30 -13.40 -3.85
C ARG A 18 3.07 -12.53 -2.61
N PRO A 19 1.87 -11.94 -2.42
CA PRO A 19 1.54 -11.26 -1.17
C PRO A 19 1.77 -12.18 0.04
N SER A 20 2.42 -11.64 1.07
CA SER A 20 2.66 -12.39 2.31
C SER A 20 1.38 -12.57 3.13
N LYS A 21 1.46 -13.35 4.24
CA LYS A 21 0.33 -13.47 5.17
C LYS A 21 -0.09 -12.12 5.73
N THR A 22 0.86 -11.22 5.99
CA THR A 22 0.58 -9.84 6.43
C THR A 22 -0.23 -9.07 5.39
N HIS A 23 0.11 -9.16 4.09
CA HIS A 23 -0.66 -8.48 3.04
C HIS A 23 -2.11 -8.95 3.01
N MET A 24 -2.30 -10.27 3.06
CA MET A 24 -3.64 -10.87 3.03
C MET A 24 -4.42 -10.60 4.32
N ALA A 25 -3.76 -10.52 5.48
CA ALA A 25 -4.38 -10.11 6.73
C ALA A 25 -4.86 -8.64 6.67
N LEU A 26 -4.05 -7.74 6.12
CA LEU A 26 -4.44 -6.33 5.94
C LEU A 26 -5.64 -6.17 5.00
N LEU A 27 -5.69 -6.97 3.93
CA LEU A 27 -6.86 -7.04 3.04
C LEU A 27 -8.12 -7.44 3.82
N GLU A 28 -8.05 -8.49 4.63
CA GLU A 28 -9.22 -8.94 5.39
C GLU A 28 -9.65 -7.92 6.45
N LEU A 29 -8.69 -7.33 7.18
CA LEU A 29 -8.97 -6.26 8.15
C LEU A 29 -9.67 -5.07 7.48
N GLN A 30 -9.33 -4.75 6.23
CA GLN A 30 -10.01 -3.72 5.46
C GLN A 30 -11.45 -4.16 5.11
N ARG A 31 -11.63 -5.39 4.61
CA ARG A 31 -12.94 -5.95 4.22
C ARG A 31 -13.94 -5.95 5.37
N VAL A 32 -13.52 -6.35 6.56
CA VAL A 32 -14.37 -6.34 7.77
C VAL A 32 -14.48 -4.95 8.42
N GLY A 33 -13.80 -3.94 7.88
CA GLY A 33 -13.91 -2.55 8.29
C GLY A 33 -13.12 -2.18 9.54
N ILE A 34 -12.19 -3.03 9.99
CA ILE A 34 -11.27 -2.71 11.11
C ILE A 34 -10.19 -1.74 10.61
N LEU A 35 -9.54 -2.05 9.48
CA LEU A 35 -8.54 -1.18 8.87
C LEU A 35 -9.22 -0.09 8.03
N LYS A 36 -8.95 1.18 8.37
CA LYS A 36 -9.58 2.34 7.70
C LYS A 36 -8.80 2.87 6.50
N PHE A 37 -7.48 2.80 6.58
CA PHE A 37 -6.58 3.27 5.54
C PHE A 37 -5.22 2.59 5.68
N LEU A 38 -4.52 2.37 4.56
CA LEU A 38 -3.19 1.80 4.50
C LEU A 38 -2.24 2.78 3.85
N VAL A 39 -1.13 3.08 4.53
CA VAL A 39 -0.05 3.92 4.01
C VAL A 39 1.16 3.04 3.81
N SER A 40 1.68 2.95 2.58
CA SER A 40 2.83 2.12 2.25
C SER A 40 3.99 2.93 1.69
N GLN A 41 5.20 2.47 2.03
CA GLN A 41 6.48 2.93 1.46
C GLN A 41 7.02 1.93 0.43
N ASN A 42 6.37 0.78 0.28
CA ASN A 42 6.84 -0.27 -0.61
C ASN A 42 6.49 0.08 -2.06
N VAL A 43 7.42 -0.23 -2.96
CA VAL A 43 7.23 -0.09 -4.41
C VAL A 43 6.89 -1.41 -5.11
N ASP A 44 6.88 -2.53 -4.36
CA ASP A 44 6.72 -3.89 -4.88
C ASP A 44 5.35 -4.19 -5.53
N GLY A 45 4.36 -3.33 -5.31
CA GLY A 45 2.99 -3.46 -5.83
C GLY A 45 2.15 -4.58 -5.22
N LEU A 46 2.63 -5.25 -4.16
CA LEU A 46 1.95 -6.41 -3.58
C LEU A 46 0.63 -6.05 -2.89
N HIS A 47 0.49 -4.86 -2.34
CA HIS A 47 -0.81 -4.41 -1.81
C HIS A 47 -1.87 -4.34 -2.91
N VAL A 48 -1.58 -3.65 -4.02
CA VAL A 48 -2.50 -3.59 -5.16
C VAL A 48 -2.77 -5.00 -5.68
N ARG A 49 -1.72 -5.79 -5.97
CA ARG A 49 -1.84 -7.15 -6.54
C ARG A 49 -2.53 -8.16 -5.60
N SER A 50 -2.58 -7.91 -4.30
CA SER A 50 -3.37 -8.71 -3.36
C SER A 50 -4.88 -8.49 -3.48
N GLY A 51 -5.31 -7.45 -4.21
CA GLY A 51 -6.70 -7.02 -4.27
C GLY A 51 -7.07 -6.00 -3.19
N PHE A 52 -6.09 -5.38 -2.53
CA PHE A 52 -6.35 -4.30 -1.57
C PHE A 52 -6.90 -3.07 -2.32
N PRO A 53 -8.00 -2.46 -1.85
CA PRO A 53 -8.65 -1.40 -2.61
C PRO A 53 -7.83 -0.11 -2.65
N ARG A 54 -7.62 0.42 -3.86
CA ARG A 54 -6.74 1.57 -4.11
C ARG A 54 -7.27 2.88 -3.51
N ASP A 55 -8.58 3.04 -3.34
CA ASP A 55 -9.19 4.18 -2.64
C ASP A 55 -8.92 4.20 -1.12
N LYS A 56 -8.34 3.12 -0.56
CA LYS A 56 -7.91 3.02 0.85
C LYS A 56 -6.41 2.85 1.01
N LEU A 57 -5.64 3.07 -0.05
CA LEU A 57 -4.19 2.91 -0.08
C LEU A 57 -3.53 4.24 -0.50
N ALA A 58 -2.44 4.59 0.16
CA ALA A 58 -1.47 5.59 -0.31
C ALA A 58 -0.13 4.91 -0.58
N GLU A 59 0.34 4.99 -1.82
CA GLU A 59 1.62 4.42 -2.29
C GLU A 59 2.66 5.54 -2.36
N LEU A 60 3.23 5.90 -1.21
CA LEU A 60 3.99 7.15 -1.06
C LEU A 60 5.28 7.20 -1.89
N HIS A 61 5.85 6.06 -2.26
CA HIS A 61 7.12 5.98 -3.00
C HIS A 61 6.93 5.42 -4.41
N GLY A 62 5.68 5.31 -4.87
CA GLY A 62 5.32 4.74 -6.16
C GLY A 62 5.07 3.24 -6.12
N ASN A 63 4.87 2.67 -7.31
CA ASN A 63 4.64 1.24 -7.51
C ASN A 63 5.23 0.80 -8.85
N MET A 64 6.03 -0.28 -8.83
CA MET A 64 6.76 -0.80 -10.00
C MET A 64 5.85 -1.19 -11.17
N PHE A 65 4.56 -1.42 -10.91
CA PHE A 65 3.54 -1.80 -11.88
C PHE A 65 2.66 -0.62 -12.34
N VAL A 66 2.88 0.59 -11.81
CA VAL A 66 2.03 1.76 -12.08
C VAL A 66 2.79 2.82 -12.87
N GLU A 67 2.17 3.24 -13.96
CA GLU A 67 2.59 4.42 -14.72
C GLU A 67 1.47 5.47 -14.76
N GLU A 68 1.85 6.74 -14.82
CA GLU A 68 0.95 7.87 -14.75
C GLU A 68 1.07 8.78 -15.98
N CYS A 69 -0.06 9.30 -16.45
CA CYS A 69 -0.07 10.28 -17.52
C CYS A 69 0.22 11.70 -17.00
N VAL A 70 1.36 12.27 -17.43
CA VAL A 70 1.77 13.65 -17.08
C VAL A 70 0.79 14.76 -17.53
N LYS A 71 -0.17 14.45 -18.41
CA LYS A 71 -1.17 15.44 -18.88
C LYS A 71 -2.48 15.41 -18.12
N CYS A 72 -2.90 14.25 -17.62
CA CYS A 72 -4.25 14.08 -17.08
C CYS A 72 -4.30 13.34 -15.74
N GLY A 73 -3.15 12.90 -15.20
CA GLY A 73 -3.06 12.19 -13.93
C GLY A 73 -3.65 10.78 -13.93
N LYS A 74 -4.21 10.30 -15.05
CA LYS A 74 -4.71 8.91 -15.11
C LYS A 74 -3.55 7.94 -14.93
N GLN A 75 -3.69 7.07 -13.94
CA GLN A 75 -2.78 5.97 -13.66
C GLN A 75 -3.22 4.70 -14.36
N TYR A 76 -2.24 3.86 -14.69
CA TYR A 76 -2.43 2.54 -15.30
C TYR A 76 -1.67 1.51 -14.48
N VAL A 77 -2.38 0.54 -13.93
CA VAL A 77 -1.78 -0.64 -13.31
C VAL A 77 -1.52 -1.67 -14.40
N ARG A 78 -0.29 -2.19 -14.47
CA ARG A 78 0.17 -3.16 -15.48
C ARG A 78 0.40 -4.52 -14.85
N ASP A 79 0.38 -5.57 -15.66
CA ASP A 79 0.64 -6.94 -15.20
C ASP A 79 2.13 -7.24 -15.01
N ALA A 80 2.98 -6.49 -15.72
CA ALA A 80 4.45 -6.53 -15.64
C ALA A 80 5.00 -5.18 -15.18
N ILE A 81 6.24 -5.15 -14.71
CA ILE A 81 6.89 -3.90 -14.30
C ILE A 81 6.95 -2.90 -15.46
N VAL A 82 6.82 -1.61 -15.14
CA VAL A 82 6.75 -0.51 -16.12
C VAL A 82 8.03 -0.34 -16.93
N GLY A 83 9.18 -0.72 -16.35
CA GLY A 83 10.49 -0.80 -17.01
C GLY A 83 11.39 0.43 -16.87
N SER A 84 11.01 1.41 -16.05
CA SER A 84 11.81 2.60 -15.72
C SER A 84 11.63 3.00 -14.25
N MET A 85 12.52 3.86 -13.75
CA MET A 85 12.50 4.41 -12.38
C MET A 85 12.97 5.87 -12.38
N GLY A 86 12.49 6.67 -11.43
CA GLY A 86 12.82 8.08 -11.27
C GLY A 86 11.94 8.99 -12.13
N LEU A 87 10.64 8.69 -12.18
CA LEU A 87 9.62 9.47 -12.89
C LEU A 87 9.92 9.63 -14.40
N LYS A 88 10.50 8.59 -15.02
CA LYS A 88 10.99 8.64 -16.40
C LYS A 88 9.90 8.20 -17.39
N PRO A 89 9.94 8.71 -18.64
CA PRO A 89 9.04 8.28 -19.69
C PRO A 89 9.16 6.77 -19.97
N THR A 90 8.00 6.10 -20.05
CA THR A 90 7.93 4.64 -20.23
C THR A 90 7.88 4.21 -21.70
N GLY A 91 7.82 5.18 -22.60
CA GLY A 91 7.61 4.99 -24.04
C GLY A 91 6.14 4.82 -24.47
N ARG A 92 5.21 4.68 -23.51
CA ARG A 92 3.77 4.54 -23.78
C ARG A 92 3.04 5.89 -23.77
N LEU A 93 1.86 5.93 -24.38
CA LEU A 93 0.99 7.09 -24.43
C LEU A 93 -0.36 6.80 -23.77
N CYS A 94 -0.91 7.81 -23.12
CA CYS A 94 -2.21 7.74 -22.46
C CYS A 94 -3.36 7.56 -23.46
N ASP A 95 -4.20 6.55 -23.22
CA ASP A 95 -5.38 6.22 -24.01
C ASP A 95 -6.68 6.87 -23.51
N ALA A 96 -6.63 7.56 -22.36
CA ALA A 96 -7.81 8.14 -21.73
C ALA A 96 -8.60 9.02 -22.69
N SER A 97 -9.91 8.74 -22.79
CA SER A 97 -10.85 9.61 -23.48
C SER A 97 -10.93 10.96 -22.80
N LYS A 98 -10.80 12.05 -23.57
CA LYS A 98 -11.03 13.39 -23.02
C LYS A 98 -12.53 13.60 -22.78
N ALA A 99 -12.88 14.44 -21.81
CA ALA A 99 -14.27 14.75 -21.45
C ALA A 99 -15.16 15.21 -22.63
N ARG A 100 -14.59 15.77 -23.71
CA ARG A 100 -15.31 16.17 -24.93
C ARG A 100 -15.31 15.13 -26.05
N GLY A 101 -14.96 13.87 -25.76
CA GLY A 101 -15.20 12.68 -26.59
C GLY A 101 -14.44 12.54 -27.92
N LEU A 102 -13.84 13.62 -28.44
CA LEU A 102 -13.36 13.62 -29.83
C LEU A 102 -11.96 13.01 -30.03
N ARG A 103 -11.09 12.99 -29.01
CA ARG A 103 -9.70 12.48 -29.11
C ARG A 103 -9.18 11.95 -27.77
N ALA A 104 -8.35 10.90 -27.83
CA ALA A 104 -7.59 10.41 -26.68
C ALA A 104 -6.59 11.45 -26.15
N CYS A 105 -6.20 11.31 -24.88
CA CYS A 105 -5.28 12.21 -24.19
C CYS A 105 -3.91 12.30 -24.89
N ARG A 106 -3.31 11.14 -25.19
CA ARG A 106 -1.96 10.99 -25.78
C ARG A 106 -0.87 11.75 -25.02
N GLY A 107 -1.02 11.93 -23.71
CA GLY A 107 0.09 12.36 -22.85
C GLY A 107 1.12 11.25 -22.70
N LYS A 108 2.39 11.61 -22.50
CA LYS A 108 3.43 10.63 -22.17
C LYS A 108 3.09 9.97 -20.83
N LEU A 109 3.31 8.67 -20.74
CA LEU A 109 3.27 7.96 -19.48
C LEU A 109 4.68 7.96 -18.86
N ILE A 110 4.74 8.18 -17.56
CA ILE A 110 5.96 8.10 -16.74
C ILE A 110 5.78 7.00 -15.68
N ASP A 111 6.86 6.38 -15.22
CA ASP A 111 6.80 5.55 -14.02
C ASP A 111 6.49 6.40 -12.77
N THR A 112 6.12 5.73 -11.68
CA THR A 112 5.78 6.38 -10.41
C THR A 112 6.87 6.26 -9.35
N ILE A 113 8.01 5.63 -9.68
CA ILE A 113 9.07 5.38 -8.70
C ILE A 113 9.85 6.66 -8.48
N LEU A 114 9.93 7.07 -7.22
CA LEU A 114 10.66 8.27 -6.81
C LEU A 114 12.17 7.98 -6.77
N ASP A 115 12.97 8.90 -7.30
CA ASP A 115 14.38 9.04 -6.98
C ASP A 115 14.56 9.86 -5.69
N TRP A 116 15.79 9.96 -5.18
CA TRP A 116 16.09 10.58 -3.89
C TRP A 116 15.66 12.05 -3.76
N GLU A 117 15.66 12.80 -4.87
CA GLU A 117 15.33 14.23 -4.91
C GLU A 117 13.86 14.49 -5.23
N ASP A 118 13.10 13.46 -5.60
CA ASP A 118 11.71 13.61 -6.00
C ASP A 118 10.79 13.86 -4.80
N SER A 119 9.79 14.70 -5.02
CA SER A 119 8.74 14.94 -4.04
C SER A 119 7.74 13.78 -4.04
N LEU A 120 7.17 13.49 -2.87
CA LEU A 120 6.10 12.51 -2.74
C LEU A 120 4.85 12.95 -3.53
N PRO A 121 4.05 12.02 -4.06
CA PRO A 121 2.79 12.32 -4.72
C PRO A 121 1.81 13.05 -3.78
N ASP A 122 1.45 14.28 -4.14
CA ASP A 122 0.62 15.17 -3.30
C ASP A 122 -0.70 14.53 -2.86
N ARG A 123 -1.38 13.83 -3.78
CA ARG A 123 -2.66 13.16 -3.50
C ARG A 123 -2.49 12.11 -2.40
N ASP A 124 -1.53 11.21 -2.56
CA ASP A 124 -1.33 10.08 -1.67
C ASP A 124 -0.78 10.55 -0.32
N LEU A 125 0.13 11.53 -0.32
CA LEU A 125 0.61 12.16 0.91
C LEU A 125 -0.51 12.87 1.66
N SER A 126 -1.38 13.61 0.97
CA SER A 126 -2.52 14.30 1.58
C SER A 126 -3.50 13.30 2.20
N LEU A 127 -3.86 12.23 1.48
CA LEU A 127 -4.74 11.18 2.01
C LEU A 127 -4.12 10.47 3.23
N ALA A 128 -2.82 10.20 3.18
CA ALA A 128 -2.09 9.58 4.28
C ALA A 128 -2.02 10.48 5.53
N ASP A 129 -1.69 11.77 5.36
CA ASP A 129 -1.69 12.76 6.44
C ASP A 129 -3.08 12.89 7.08
N ASP A 130 -4.13 13.01 6.27
CA ASP A 130 -5.52 13.08 6.72
C ASP A 130 -5.94 11.84 7.51
N ALA A 131 -5.61 10.65 7.01
CA ALA A 131 -5.93 9.38 7.66
C ALA A 131 -5.20 9.26 9.01
N CYS A 132 -3.89 9.57 9.06
CA CYS A 132 -3.12 9.53 10.30
C CYS A 132 -3.61 10.55 11.33
N ARG A 133 -4.05 11.75 10.92
CA ARG A 133 -4.61 12.74 11.87
C ARG A 133 -5.95 12.32 12.46
N LYS A 134 -6.76 11.57 11.70
CA LYS A 134 -8.09 11.10 12.13
C LYS A 134 -8.01 9.80 12.92
N ALA A 135 -6.91 9.06 12.82
CA ALA A 135 -6.73 7.79 13.49
C ALA A 135 -6.64 7.96 15.02
N ASP A 136 -7.26 7.03 15.74
CA ASP A 136 -7.06 6.78 17.16
C ASP A 136 -5.95 5.72 17.41
N LEU A 137 -5.62 4.93 16.40
CA LEU A 137 -4.54 3.94 16.42
C LEU A 137 -3.77 3.95 15.09
N SER A 138 -2.44 3.98 15.17
CA SER A 138 -1.55 3.69 14.05
C SER A 138 -0.64 2.53 14.39
N VAL A 139 -0.56 1.57 13.48
CA VAL A 139 0.29 0.38 13.60
C VAL A 139 1.30 0.41 12.47
N THR A 140 2.59 0.39 12.78
CA THR A 140 3.65 0.28 11.77
C THR A 140 4.13 -1.16 11.70
N LEU A 141 4.32 -1.66 10.48
CA LEU A 141 4.74 -3.03 10.21
C LEU A 141 5.97 -3.00 9.31
N GLY A 142 7.12 -3.48 9.80
CA GLY A 142 8.30 -3.72 8.95
C GLY A 142 8.95 -2.47 8.35
N THR A 143 8.91 -1.33 9.04
CA THR A 143 9.58 -0.10 8.61
C THR A 143 10.46 0.47 9.73
N SER A 144 11.66 0.94 9.38
CA SER A 144 12.56 1.63 10.31
C SER A 144 12.11 3.07 10.64
N LEU A 145 11.12 3.59 9.91
CA LEU A 145 10.56 4.94 10.02
C LEU A 145 11.60 6.06 9.78
N GLN A 146 12.67 5.77 9.05
CA GLN A 146 13.75 6.74 8.87
C GLN A 146 13.46 7.81 7.82
N ILE A 147 12.80 7.42 6.73
CA ILE A 147 12.53 8.27 5.57
C ILE A 147 11.43 9.28 5.91
N LYS A 148 11.66 10.56 5.60
CA LYS A 148 10.68 11.63 5.78
C LYS A 148 10.06 12.01 4.43
N PRO A 149 8.79 12.45 4.40
CA PRO A 149 7.88 12.59 5.53
C PRO A 149 7.22 11.27 5.98
N SER A 150 7.30 10.19 5.20
CA SER A 150 6.57 8.92 5.39
C SER A 150 6.67 8.35 6.82
N GLY A 151 7.89 8.22 7.35
CA GLY A 151 8.15 7.68 8.69
C GLY A 151 7.62 8.54 9.83
N ASN A 152 7.38 9.84 9.61
CA ASN A 152 6.81 10.73 10.61
C ASN A 152 5.27 10.68 10.66
N LEU A 153 4.60 10.12 9.64
CA LEU A 153 3.13 10.12 9.55
C LEU A 153 2.46 9.45 10.77
N PRO A 154 2.94 8.30 11.29
CA PRO A 154 2.36 7.69 12.50
C PRO A 154 2.43 8.58 13.76
N LEU A 155 3.32 9.57 13.79
CA LEU A 155 3.39 10.54 14.90
C LEU A 155 2.26 11.57 14.85
N LEU A 156 1.57 11.75 13.72
CA LEU A 156 0.40 12.63 13.63
C LEU A 156 -0.74 12.07 14.49
N THR A 157 -0.93 10.76 14.47
CA THR A 157 -1.87 10.01 15.32
C THR A 157 -1.60 10.29 16.80
N LYS A 158 -0.35 10.15 17.24
CA LYS A 158 0.07 10.47 18.63
C LYS A 158 -0.22 11.91 19.02
N ARG A 159 0.06 12.86 18.12
CA ARG A 159 -0.18 14.30 18.34
C ARG A 159 -1.67 14.64 18.49
N LYS A 160 -2.57 13.77 18.01
CA LYS A 160 -4.02 13.91 18.16
C LYS A 160 -4.60 13.08 19.31
N GLY A 161 -3.75 12.50 20.15
CA GLY A 161 -4.15 11.70 21.33
C GLY A 161 -4.35 10.21 21.05
N GLY A 162 -4.16 9.77 19.81
CA GLY A 162 -4.18 8.35 19.45
C GLY A 162 -2.96 7.58 19.95
N LYS A 163 -2.95 6.28 19.66
CA LYS A 163 -1.93 5.32 20.05
C LYS A 163 -1.04 4.93 18.87
N LEU A 164 0.22 4.61 19.16
CA LEU A 164 1.20 4.12 18.20
C LEU A 164 1.71 2.74 18.63
N VAL A 165 1.53 1.76 17.75
CA VAL A 165 2.12 0.42 17.88
C VAL A 165 3.18 0.27 16.80
N ILE A 166 4.35 -0.23 17.17
CA ILE A 166 5.45 -0.49 16.24
C ILE A 166 5.77 -1.99 16.26
N VAL A 167 5.68 -2.63 15.10
CA VAL A 167 6.08 -4.03 14.89
C VAL A 167 7.26 -4.06 13.94
N ASN A 168 8.45 -4.34 14.47
CA ASN A 168 9.68 -4.39 13.67
C ASN A 168 10.75 -5.25 14.35
N LEU A 169 11.54 -5.97 13.57
CA LEU A 169 12.68 -6.74 14.10
C LEU A 169 13.79 -5.83 14.64
N GLN A 170 14.06 -4.73 13.94
CA GLN A 170 15.10 -3.77 14.30
C GLN A 170 14.52 -2.58 15.07
N ALA A 171 15.39 -1.82 15.73
CA ALA A 171 15.03 -0.54 16.31
C ALA A 171 14.50 0.43 15.22
N THR A 172 13.56 1.29 15.60
CA THR A 172 12.99 2.29 14.71
C THR A 172 13.32 3.70 15.20
N LYS A 173 13.25 4.68 14.29
CA LYS A 173 13.46 6.09 14.62
C LYS A 173 12.52 6.62 15.70
N HIS A 174 11.36 5.97 15.89
CA HIS A 174 10.27 6.45 16.74
C HIS A 174 9.91 5.49 17.87
N ASP A 175 10.82 4.61 18.27
CA ASP A 175 10.58 3.65 19.34
C ASP A 175 10.12 4.31 20.64
N ARG A 176 10.69 5.47 21.01
CA ARG A 176 10.36 6.18 22.25
C ARG A 176 8.93 6.75 22.26
N GLN A 177 8.32 6.92 21.10
CA GLN A 177 6.97 7.48 20.96
C GLN A 177 5.88 6.39 20.94
N ALA A 178 6.25 5.12 20.77
CA ALA A 178 5.32 4.01 20.72
C ALA A 178 4.72 3.67 22.09
N ASP A 179 3.40 3.45 22.11
CA ASP A 179 2.68 2.91 23.27
C ASP A 179 2.92 1.40 23.43
N LEU A 180 3.17 0.69 22.32
CA LEU A 180 3.54 -0.73 22.31
C LEU A 180 4.59 -0.99 21.22
N ARG A 181 5.61 -1.76 21.57
CA ARG A 181 6.64 -2.24 20.64
C ARG A 181 6.64 -3.76 20.64
N ILE A 182 6.61 -4.36 19.45
CA ILE A 182 6.66 -5.80 19.26
C ILE A 182 7.84 -6.11 18.35
N HIS A 183 8.84 -6.80 18.91
CA HIS A 183 9.99 -7.25 18.15
C HIS A 183 9.78 -8.68 17.68
N GLY A 184 9.42 -8.84 16.41
CA GLY A 184 9.13 -10.14 15.81
C GLY A 184 8.82 -10.06 14.33
N TYR A 185 8.70 -11.22 13.69
CA TYR A 185 8.30 -11.31 12.28
C TYR A 185 6.84 -10.87 12.12
N VAL A 186 6.59 -9.92 11.21
CA VAL A 186 5.25 -9.35 11.00
C VAL A 186 4.21 -10.42 10.64
N ASP A 187 4.58 -11.44 9.86
CA ASP A 187 3.69 -12.54 9.51
C ASP A 187 3.26 -13.36 10.74
N GLU A 188 4.14 -13.57 11.71
CA GLU A 188 3.79 -14.26 12.96
C GLU A 188 2.84 -13.40 13.81
N VAL A 189 3.17 -12.12 13.97
CA VAL A 189 2.36 -11.16 14.74
C VAL A 189 0.97 -11.03 14.14
N MET A 190 0.87 -10.84 12.83
CA MET A 190 -0.41 -10.70 12.13
C MET A 190 -1.22 -12.00 12.16
N THR A 191 -0.58 -13.17 12.02
CA THR A 191 -1.29 -14.46 12.14
C THR A 191 -1.90 -14.63 13.54
N LYS A 192 -1.15 -14.30 14.60
CA LYS A 192 -1.68 -14.35 15.97
C LYS A 192 -2.79 -13.31 16.20
N LEU A 193 -2.63 -12.09 15.67
CA LEU A 193 -3.65 -11.03 15.76
C LEU A 193 -4.95 -11.46 15.08
N MET A 194 -4.88 -11.97 13.85
CA MET A 194 -6.06 -12.45 13.11
C MET A 194 -6.78 -13.56 13.89
N LYS A 195 -6.04 -14.50 14.48
CA LYS A 195 -6.60 -15.53 15.36
C LYS A 195 -7.33 -14.95 16.58
N GLN A 196 -6.76 -13.94 17.24
CA GLN A 196 -7.40 -13.28 18.40
C GLN A 196 -8.66 -12.49 18.00
N LEU A 197 -8.70 -11.95 16.79
CA LEU A 197 -9.87 -11.27 16.23
C LEU A 197 -10.94 -12.25 15.70
N GLY A 198 -10.65 -13.56 15.67
CA GLY A 198 -11.55 -14.56 15.10
C GLY A 198 -11.70 -14.43 13.58
N LEU A 199 -10.68 -13.93 12.88
CA LEU A 199 -10.67 -13.71 11.44
C LEU A 199 -9.71 -14.68 10.75
N GLU A 200 -10.14 -15.24 9.62
CA GLU A 200 -9.28 -16.05 8.76
C GLU A 200 -8.46 -15.16 7.82
N ILE A 201 -7.23 -15.56 7.51
CA ILE A 201 -6.43 -14.89 6.49
C ILE A 201 -6.82 -15.48 5.13
N PRO A 202 -7.37 -14.68 4.19
CA PRO A 202 -7.84 -15.19 2.90
C PRO A 202 -6.68 -15.70 2.05
N GLU A 203 -6.94 -16.74 1.26
CA GLU A 203 -5.99 -17.23 0.26
C GLU A 203 -5.87 -16.27 -0.93
N TRP A 204 -4.65 -16.13 -1.45
CA TRP A 204 -4.38 -15.34 -2.65
C TRP A 204 -4.51 -16.21 -3.90
N THR A 205 -5.47 -15.88 -4.77
CA THR A 205 -5.79 -16.64 -6.00
C THR A 205 -5.10 -16.10 -7.26
N GLY A 206 -4.38 -14.99 -7.16
CA GLY A 206 -3.65 -14.36 -8.27
C GLY A 206 -3.73 -12.83 -8.23
N PRO A 207 -2.99 -12.13 -9.10
CA PRO A 207 -3.03 -10.67 -9.16
C PRO A 207 -4.44 -10.15 -9.44
N ALA A 208 -4.93 -9.25 -8.60
CA ALA A 208 -6.23 -8.61 -8.78
C ALA A 208 -6.11 -7.12 -8.47
N VAL A 209 -6.73 -6.27 -9.29
CA VAL A 209 -6.76 -4.81 -9.08
C VAL A 209 -8.16 -4.40 -8.66
N VAL A 210 -8.28 -3.74 -7.52
CA VAL A 210 -9.56 -3.24 -6.98
C VAL A 210 -9.46 -1.73 -6.82
N GLU A 211 -10.18 -0.97 -7.65
CA GLU A 211 -10.11 0.50 -7.60
C GLU A 211 -10.82 1.09 -6.36
N SER A 212 -11.96 0.52 -5.96
CA SER A 212 -12.75 1.04 -4.83
C SER A 212 -13.25 -0.04 -3.87
N SER A 213 -13.16 0.29 -2.58
CA SER A 213 -13.69 -0.46 -1.45
C SER A 213 -15.22 -0.60 -1.43
N GLU A 214 -15.98 0.24 -2.14
CA GLU A 214 -17.45 0.16 -2.18
C GLU A 214 -17.96 -1.04 -2.98
N LEU A 215 -17.27 -1.41 -4.06
CA LEU A 215 -17.61 -2.56 -4.90
C LEU A 215 -17.45 -3.89 -4.15
N VAL A 216 -16.59 -3.94 -3.14
CA VAL A 216 -16.36 -5.12 -2.28
C VAL A 216 -17.55 -5.38 -1.34
N LYS A 217 -18.27 -4.34 -0.91
CA LYS A 217 -19.44 -4.49 -0.01
C LYS A 217 -20.64 -5.09 -0.72
N ALA A 218 -20.79 -4.89 -2.03
CA ALA A 218 -21.91 -5.44 -2.81
C ALA A 218 -21.87 -6.98 -2.84
N GLY A 219 -20.71 -7.59 -3.11
CA GLY A 219 -20.55 -9.06 -3.17
C GLY A 219 -20.52 -9.78 -1.81
N CYS A 220 -20.50 -9.03 -0.69
CA CYS A 220 -20.58 -9.61 0.66
C CYS A 220 -22.03 -9.66 1.18
N ARG A 221 -22.92 -8.77 0.68
CA ARG A 221 -24.35 -8.80 1.01
C ARG A 221 -25.07 -10.03 0.45
N GLU A 222 -24.68 -10.50 -0.73
CA GLU A 222 -25.26 -11.71 -1.35
C GLU A 222 -24.92 -13.00 -0.60
N ARG A 223 -23.78 -13.06 0.11
CA ARG A 223 -23.36 -14.26 0.86
C ARG A 223 -24.04 -14.42 2.22
N LYS A 224 -24.80 -13.44 2.71
CA LYS A 224 -25.49 -13.51 4.02
C LYS A 224 -26.98 -13.87 3.95
N LEU A 225 -27.54 -14.21 2.79
CA LEU A 225 -28.99 -14.43 2.61
C LEU A 225 -29.44 -15.86 2.26
N CYS A 226 -28.55 -16.86 2.27
CA CYS A 226 -28.96 -18.26 2.07
C CYS A 226 -28.57 -19.12 3.27
N GLY A 227 -29.43 -19.11 4.31
CA GLY A 227 -29.52 -20.20 5.30
C GLY A 227 -30.75 -21.07 4.98
N PRO A 228 -30.71 -22.39 5.22
CA PRO A 228 -31.79 -23.28 4.79
C PRO A 228 -33.03 -23.08 5.67
N SER A 229 -34.17 -22.98 4.99
CA SER A 229 -35.52 -23.15 5.54
C SER A 229 -35.77 -24.57 6.02
#